data_AF-A0A812H880-F1
#
_entry.id   AF-A0A812H880-F1
#
_cell.length_a   1.000
_cell.length_b   1.000
_cell.length_c   1.000
_cell.angle_alpha   90.00
_cell.angle_beta   90.00
_cell.angle_gamma   90.00
#
_symmetry.space_group_name_H-M   'P 1'
#
loop_
_entity.id
_entity.type
_entity.pdbx_description
1 polymer ?
#
loop_
_entity_poly.entity_id
_entity_poly.type
_entity_poly.pdbx_seq_one_letter_code
_entity_poly.pdbx_strand_id
1 'polypeptide(L)'
;MEFTELDRNALYDIWMSQKAKMHLTQMEMAKRLGISLHEFSSLLRGNAPLTLGFVKQLCEQLHVRPGQVIPSLTERDISGSGSVYLQNRITVDGEIRNVFVEGNQVVIEYEHHVS
;
A
#
# COMPACT_ATOMS: atom_id res chain seq x y z
N MET A 1 6.24 9.54 3.72
CA MET A 1 6.94 9.56 2.42
C MET A 1 5.95 10.05 1.41
N GLU A 2 6.24 11.15 0.73
CA GLU A 2 5.36 11.69 -0.31
C GLU A 2 5.91 11.29 -1.68
N PHE A 3 5.07 10.63 -2.49
CA PHE A 3 5.40 10.36 -3.89
C PHE A 3 5.28 11.65 -4.70
N THR A 4 6.17 11.81 -5.66
CA THR A 4 6.22 12.99 -6.53
C THR A 4 5.24 12.85 -7.71
N GLU A 5 4.98 13.95 -8.42
CA GLU A 5 4.25 13.88 -9.69
C GLU A 5 5.00 13.06 -10.74
N LEU A 6 6.34 13.05 -10.70
CA LEU A 6 7.17 12.22 -11.57
C LEU A 6 6.90 10.72 -11.33
N ASP A 7 6.80 10.31 -10.06
CA ASP A 7 6.45 8.92 -9.69
C ASP A 7 5.06 8.53 -10.19
N ARG A 8 4.12 9.47 -10.11
CA ARG A 8 2.75 9.26 -10.59
C ARG A 8 2.67 9.09 -12.09
N ASN A 9 3.38 9.93 -12.83
CA ASN A 9 3.45 9.85 -14.29
C ASN A 9 4.06 8.51 -14.72
N ALA A 10 5.18 8.11 -14.08
CA ALA A 10 5.80 6.82 -14.37
C ALA A 10 4.87 5.62 -14.05
N LEU A 11 4.15 5.68 -12.92
CA LEU A 11 3.15 4.66 -12.56
C LEU A 11 1.99 4.61 -13.57
N TYR A 12 1.51 5.76 -14.04
CA TYR A 12 0.46 5.86 -15.04
C TYR A 12 0.90 5.28 -16.39
N ASP A 13 2.11 5.59 -16.84
CA ASP A 13 2.66 5.10 -18.11
C ASP A 13 2.80 3.58 -18.10
N ILE A 14 3.29 3.02 -17.00
CA ILE A 14 3.38 1.56 -16.84
C ILE A 14 1.99 0.92 -16.76
N TRP A 15 1.04 1.54 -16.05
CA TRP A 15 -0.33 1.07 -16.05
C TRP A 15 -0.90 1.03 -17.48
N MET A 16 -0.77 2.10 -18.26
CA MET A 16 -1.29 2.16 -19.62
C MET A 16 -0.65 1.12 -20.55
N SER A 17 0.67 0.94 -20.45
CA SER A 17 1.42 -0.07 -21.18
C SER A 17 0.97 -1.50 -20.84
N GLN A 18 0.89 -1.82 -19.54
CA GLN A 18 0.58 -3.17 -19.09
C GLN A 18 -0.91 -3.50 -19.26
N LYS A 19 -1.80 -2.53 -19.06
CA LYS A 19 -3.24 -2.69 -19.31
C LYS A 19 -3.50 -3.22 -20.72
N ALA A 20 -2.82 -2.64 -21.73
CA ALA A 20 -2.95 -3.05 -23.12
C ALA A 20 -2.41 -4.48 -23.33
N LYS A 21 -1.23 -4.80 -22.79
CA LYS A 21 -0.59 -6.13 -22.90
C LYS A 21 -1.39 -7.24 -22.22
N MET A 22 -1.98 -6.94 -21.06
CA MET A 22 -2.74 -7.90 -20.27
C MET A 22 -4.22 -7.98 -20.66
N HIS A 23 -4.66 -7.17 -21.65
CA HIS A 23 -6.07 -7.01 -22.03
C HIS A 23 -6.99 -6.70 -20.83
N LEU A 24 -6.50 -5.91 -19.88
CA LEU A 24 -7.25 -5.57 -18.67
C LEU A 24 -8.07 -4.29 -18.86
N THR A 25 -9.22 -4.23 -18.20
CA THR A 25 -9.98 -2.98 -18.08
C THR A 25 -9.60 -2.26 -16.79
N GLN A 26 -9.87 -0.96 -16.74
CA GLN A 26 -9.65 -0.17 -15.53
C GLN A 26 -10.55 -0.61 -14.38
N MET A 27 -11.78 -1.02 -14.70
CA MET A 27 -12.74 -1.57 -13.73
C MET A 27 -12.25 -2.92 -13.17
N GLU A 28 -11.71 -3.79 -14.02
CA GLU A 28 -11.15 -5.08 -13.61
C GLU A 28 -9.99 -4.88 -12.64
N MET A 29 -9.07 -3.98 -12.95
CA MET A 29 -7.95 -3.67 -12.06
C MET A 29 -8.41 -3.04 -10.74
N ALA A 30 -9.35 -2.10 -10.78
CA ALA A 30 -9.90 -1.51 -9.56
C ALA A 30 -10.53 -2.57 -8.64
N LYS A 31 -11.27 -3.55 -9.21
CA LYS A 31 -11.81 -4.69 -8.47
C LYS A 31 -10.71 -5.54 -7.82
N ARG A 32 -9.64 -5.86 -8.56
CA ARG A 32 -8.50 -6.65 -8.02
C ARG A 32 -7.79 -5.95 -6.87
N LEU A 33 -7.76 -4.62 -6.89
CA LEU A 33 -7.20 -3.79 -5.83
C LEU A 33 -8.18 -3.53 -4.67
N GLY A 34 -9.43 -3.98 -4.77
CA GLY A 34 -10.44 -3.76 -3.74
C GLY A 34 -10.89 -2.31 -3.59
N ILE A 35 -10.72 -1.48 -4.62
CA ILE A 35 -11.07 -0.05 -4.59
C ILE A 35 -12.07 0.31 -5.70
N SER A 36 -12.71 1.47 -5.57
CA SER A 36 -13.64 1.96 -6.59
C SER A 36 -12.93 2.41 -7.88
N LEU A 37 -13.62 2.36 -9.02
CA LEU A 37 -13.09 2.87 -10.30
C LEU A 37 -12.73 4.37 -10.23
N HIS A 38 -13.53 5.14 -9.49
CA HIS A 38 -13.29 6.56 -9.26
C HIS A 38 -12.01 6.78 -8.46
N GLU A 39 -11.83 6.03 -7.36
CA GLU A 39 -10.64 6.10 -6.52
C GLU A 39 -9.38 5.69 -7.29
N PHE A 40 -9.42 4.60 -8.06
CA PHE A 40 -8.32 4.18 -8.92
C PHE A 40 -7.95 5.29 -9.93
N SER A 41 -8.95 5.93 -10.55
CA SER A 41 -8.72 7.05 -11.47
C SER A 41 -8.13 8.27 -10.77
N SER A 42 -8.60 8.58 -9.56
CA SER A 42 -8.16 9.71 -8.75
C SER A 42 -6.67 9.57 -8.35
N LEU A 43 -6.28 8.36 -7.93
CA LEU A 43 -4.91 8.01 -7.58
C LEU A 43 -3.97 8.07 -8.79
N LEU A 44 -4.41 7.70 -9.99
CA LEU A 44 -3.56 7.76 -11.17
C LEU A 44 -3.47 9.16 -11.80
N ARG A 45 -4.51 9.98 -11.71
CA ARG A 45 -4.58 11.29 -12.38
C ARG A 45 -4.09 12.47 -11.54
N GLY A 46 -3.77 12.28 -10.26
CA GLY A 46 -3.25 13.35 -9.41
C GLY A 46 -4.24 13.95 -8.43
N ASN A 47 -5.50 13.50 -8.43
CA ASN A 47 -6.55 14.06 -7.58
C ASN A 47 -6.53 13.52 -6.15
N ALA A 48 -5.71 12.51 -5.86
CA ALA A 48 -5.48 11.95 -4.53
C ALA A 48 -3.99 11.63 -4.32
N PRO A 49 -3.45 11.73 -3.09
CA PRO A 49 -2.07 11.36 -2.80
C PRO A 49 -1.83 9.86 -3.05
N LEU A 50 -0.71 9.51 -3.70
CA LEU A 50 -0.32 8.12 -3.84
C LEU A 50 0.14 7.58 -2.49
N THR A 51 -0.26 6.35 -2.18
CA THR A 51 0.20 5.63 -0.99
C THR A 51 1.13 4.51 -1.39
N LEU A 52 2.07 4.16 -0.51
CA LEU A 52 3.02 3.06 -0.79
C LEU A 52 2.29 1.72 -0.94
N GLY A 53 1.20 1.53 -0.17
CA GLY A 53 0.34 0.35 -0.29
C GLY A 53 -0.26 0.22 -1.68
N PHE A 54 -0.88 1.30 -2.19
CA PHE A 54 -1.45 1.31 -3.55
C PHE A 54 -0.39 1.05 -4.62
N VAL A 55 0.77 1.73 -4.53
CA VAL A 55 1.86 1.55 -5.50
C VAL A 55 2.34 0.09 -5.52
N LYS A 56 2.57 -0.51 -4.34
CA LYS A 56 3.00 -1.91 -4.25
C LYS A 56 1.95 -2.87 -4.83
N GLN A 57 0.70 -2.73 -4.41
CA GLN A 57 -0.38 -3.60 -4.88
C GLN A 57 -0.59 -3.49 -6.40
N LEU A 58 -0.56 -2.28 -6.96
CA LEU A 58 -0.66 -2.10 -8.40
C LEU A 58 0.53 -2.73 -9.14
N CYS A 59 1.76 -2.49 -8.66
CA CYS A 59 2.95 -3.12 -9.24
C CYS A 59 2.89 -4.66 -9.18
N GLU A 60 2.40 -5.24 -8.08
CA GLU A 60 2.18 -6.69 -7.94
C GLU A 60 1.18 -7.22 -8.97
N GLN A 61 0.04 -6.55 -9.13
CA GLN A 61 -0.97 -6.93 -10.14
C GLN A 61 -0.45 -6.79 -11.58
N LEU A 62 0.51 -5.90 -11.81
CA LEU A 62 1.15 -5.68 -13.11
C LEU A 62 2.42 -6.53 -13.31
N HIS A 63 2.79 -7.36 -12.34
CA HIS A 63 4.01 -8.17 -12.34
C HIS A 63 5.30 -7.35 -12.61
N VAL A 64 5.37 -6.13 -12.06
CA VAL A 64 6.54 -5.25 -12.14
C VAL A 64 7.09 -4.94 -10.76
N ARG A 65 8.39 -4.65 -10.65
CA ARG A 65 8.98 -4.21 -9.38
C ARG A 65 8.81 -2.70 -9.21
N PRO A 66 8.30 -2.19 -8.07
CA PRO A 66 8.16 -0.76 -7.84
C PRO A 66 9.47 0.03 -8.04
N GLY A 67 10.61 -0.50 -7.59
CA GLY A 67 11.93 0.13 -7.74
C GLY A 67 12.43 0.24 -9.20
N GLN A 68 11.82 -0.49 -10.15
CA GLN A 68 12.14 -0.39 -11.59
C GLN A 68 11.26 0.63 -12.31
N VAL A 69 10.14 1.02 -11.70
CA VAL A 69 9.09 1.84 -12.34
C VAL A 69 9.01 3.23 -11.69
N ILE A 70 9.25 3.31 -10.39
CA ILE A 70 9.07 4.52 -9.61
C ILE A 70 10.44 5.16 -9.35
N PRO A 71 10.75 6.32 -9.96
CA PRO A 71 12.04 6.98 -9.82
C PRO A 71 12.46 7.20 -8.36
N SER A 72 11.54 7.64 -7.48
CA SER A 72 11.84 7.88 -6.07
C SER A 72 12.08 6.60 -5.24
N LEU A 73 11.81 5.43 -5.81
CA LEU A 73 12.15 4.12 -5.25
C LEU A 73 13.45 3.58 -5.85
N THR A 74 13.76 3.88 -7.12
CA THR A 74 15.03 3.50 -7.77
C THR A 74 16.24 4.12 -7.07
N GLU A 75 16.14 5.38 -6.63
CA GLU A 75 17.19 6.05 -5.85
C GLU A 75 17.45 5.38 -4.49
N ARG A 76 16.50 4.60 -3.97
CA ARG A 76 16.63 3.91 -2.67
C ARG A 76 17.22 2.51 -2.77
N ASP A 77 17.08 1.82 -3.90
CA ASP A 77 17.70 0.50 -4.09
C ASP A 77 19.24 0.59 -4.11
N ILE A 78 19.80 1.76 -4.44
CA ILE A 78 21.25 2.03 -4.41
C ILE A 78 21.70 2.50 -3.01
N SER A 79 20.77 2.80 -2.10
CA SER A 79 21.08 3.33 -0.76
C SER A 79 20.01 2.93 0.26
N GLY A 80 20.14 1.72 0.80
CA GLY A 80 19.72 1.43 2.18
C GLY A 80 18.51 0.52 2.36
N SER A 81 18.74 -0.55 3.13
CA SER A 81 17.75 -1.33 3.88
C SER A 81 16.64 -0.43 4.45
N GLY A 82 15.48 -0.40 3.79
CA GLY A 82 14.32 0.37 4.25
C GLY A 82 13.44 -0.48 5.16
N SER A 83 13.47 -0.23 6.46
CA SER A 83 12.50 -0.82 7.39
C SER A 83 11.09 -0.30 7.06
N VAL A 84 10.16 -1.21 6.79
CA VAL A 84 8.75 -0.86 6.62
C VAL A 84 8.14 -0.77 8.02
N TYR A 85 7.74 0.43 8.43
CA TYR A 85 7.03 0.63 9.68
C TYR A 85 5.56 0.21 9.51
N LEU A 86 5.14 -0.85 10.19
CA LEU A 86 3.77 -1.33 10.22
C LEU A 86 3.16 -0.97 11.58
N GLN A 87 1.95 -0.39 11.58
CA GLN A 87 1.19 -0.09 12.79
C GLN A 87 -0.09 -0.92 12.80
N ASN A 88 -0.33 -1.65 13.87
CA ASN A 88 -1.62 -2.28 14.14
C ASN A 88 -2.35 -1.49 15.24
N ARG A 89 -3.66 -1.28 15.09
CA ARG A 89 -4.51 -0.62 16.08
C ARG A 89 -5.64 -1.57 16.45
N ILE A 90 -5.67 -1.97 17.71
CA ILE A 90 -6.60 -2.97 18.24
C ILE A 90 -7.47 -2.28 19.30
N THR A 91 -8.77 -2.53 19.25
CA THR A 91 -9.73 -2.13 20.30
C THR A 91 -10.11 -3.39 21.08
N VAL A 92 -10.10 -3.31 22.40
CA VAL A 92 -10.53 -4.41 23.28
C VAL A 92 -11.79 -4.01 24.03
N ASP A 93 -12.71 -4.96 24.19
CA ASP A 93 -13.94 -4.77 24.97
C ASP A 93 -13.64 -5.00 26.46
N GLY A 94 -12.78 -4.16 27.06
CA GLY A 94 -12.36 -4.28 28.45
C GLY A 94 -11.34 -3.22 28.86
N GLU A 95 -10.90 -3.26 30.13
CA GLU A 95 -9.80 -2.41 30.62
C GLU A 95 -8.46 -3.07 30.33
N ILE A 96 -7.61 -2.44 29.51
CA ILE A 96 -6.24 -2.91 29.28
C ILE A 96 -5.46 -2.79 30.60
N ARG A 97 -4.96 -3.91 31.11
CA ARG A 97 -4.11 -3.97 32.30
C ARG A 97 -2.62 -3.90 31.95
N ASN A 98 -2.23 -4.52 30.84
CA ASN A 98 -0.82 -4.63 30.45
C ASN A 98 -0.66 -4.87 28.95
N VAL A 99 0.46 -4.39 28.38
CA VAL A 99 0.83 -4.62 26.99
C VAL A 99 2.34 -4.88 26.91
N PHE A 100 2.74 -6.02 26.36
CA PHE A 100 4.15 -6.38 26.21
C PHE A 100 4.40 -7.20 24.95
N VAL A 101 5.68 -7.42 24.65
CA VAL A 101 6.13 -8.20 23.48
C VAL A 101 6.80 -9.48 23.96
N GLU A 102 6.36 -10.61 23.43
CA GLU A 102 6.99 -11.91 23.65
C GLU A 102 7.39 -12.50 22.29
N GLY A 103 8.70 -12.47 21.99
CA GLY A 103 9.23 -12.89 20.70
C GLY A 103 8.66 -12.08 19.54
N ASN A 104 7.82 -12.72 18.72
CA ASN A 104 7.13 -12.11 17.58
C ASN A 104 5.64 -11.79 17.87
N GLN A 105 5.19 -11.86 19.12
CA GLN A 105 3.80 -11.61 19.51
C GLN A 105 3.68 -10.34 20.34
N VAL A 106 2.60 -9.59 20.11
CA VAL A 106 2.14 -8.52 21.01
C VAL A 106 1.06 -9.12 21.90
N VAL A 107 1.32 -9.16 23.21
CA VAL A 107 0.38 -9.66 24.22
C VAL A 107 -0.35 -8.46 24.83
N ILE A 108 -1.68 -8.50 24.80
CA ILE A 108 -2.56 -7.46 25.37
C ILE A 108 -3.41 -8.15 26.45
N GLU A 109 -3.13 -7.85 27.71
CA GLU A 109 -3.90 -8.35 28.84
C GLU A 109 -5.00 -7.33 29.18
N TYR A 110 -6.25 -7.77 29.17
CA TYR A 110 -7.40 -6.92 29.46
C TYR A 110 -8.41 -7.64 30.35
N GLU A 111 -9.09 -6.86 31.18
CA GLU A 111 -10.13 -7.32 32.09
C GLU A 111 -11.51 -7.01 31.50
N HIS A 112 -12.35 -8.02 31.40
CA HIS A 112 -13.75 -7.89 30.99
C HIS A 112 -14.66 -8.33 32.13
N HIS A 113 -15.45 -7.40 32.65
CA HIS A 113 -16.43 -7.71 33.70
C HIS A 113 -17.68 -8.35 33.08
N VAL A 114 -17.83 -9.66 33.28
CA VAL A 114 -19.05 -10.39 32.92
C VAL A 114 -20.10 -10.11 33.99
N SER A 115 -21.22 -9.51 33.61
CA SER A 115 -22.40 -9.33 34.48
C SER A 115 -23.39 -10.46 34.30
#